data_AF-A0A228QDD9-F1
#
_entry.id   AF-A0A228QDD9-F1
#
_cell.length_a   1.000
_cell.length_b   1.000
_cell.length_c   1.000
_cell.angle_alpha   90.00
_cell.angle_beta   90.00
_cell.angle_gamma   90.00
#
_symmetry.space_group_name_H-M   'P 1'
#
loop_
_entity.id
_entity.type
_entity.pdbx_description
1 polymer ?
#
loop_
_entity_poly.entity_id
_entity_poly.type
_entity_poly.pdbx_seq_one_letter_code
_entity_poly.pdbx_strand_id
1 'polypeptide(L)'
;MIADFSSIAVDLVELVRALELERATQLAQAARRGAQQSHFEDRQQTVHALTLAIVDAKKQRAKLFDVVDALPQSEQVHARHTVDGICRLLFDEQIASLVTRKRQISRPSR
;
A
#
# COMPACT_ATOMS: atom_id res chain seq x y z
N MET A 1 32.60 26.42 -50.63
CA MET A 1 33.20 25.14 -50.18
C MET A 1 33.51 25.11 -48.69
N ILE A 2 34.34 25.97 -48.09
CA ILE A 2 34.59 25.91 -46.62
C ILE A 2 33.35 26.29 -45.79
N ALA A 3 32.54 27.26 -46.26
CA ALA A 3 31.32 27.70 -45.57
C ALA A 3 30.20 26.63 -45.49
N ASP A 4 30.14 25.72 -46.48
CA ASP A 4 29.12 24.66 -46.56
C ASP A 4 29.38 23.54 -45.55
N PHE A 5 30.65 23.22 -45.28
CA PHE A 5 31.00 22.21 -44.29
C PHE A 5 30.74 22.69 -42.86
N SER A 6 30.91 23.98 -42.58
CA SER A 6 30.60 24.55 -41.27
C SER A 6 29.10 24.57 -40.96
N SER A 7 28.22 24.84 -41.95
CA SER A 7 26.78 24.79 -41.72
C SER A 7 26.29 23.36 -41.48
N ILE A 8 26.78 22.40 -42.28
CA ILE A 8 26.48 20.98 -42.10
C ILE A 8 26.92 20.48 -40.72
N ALA A 9 28.08 20.92 -40.23
CA ALA A 9 28.57 20.55 -38.91
C ALA A 9 27.68 21.09 -37.78
N VAL A 10 27.15 22.32 -37.92
CA VAL A 10 26.20 22.90 -36.95
C VAL A 10 24.89 22.11 -36.95
N ASP A 11 24.32 21.84 -38.13
CA ASP A 11 23.07 21.08 -38.26
C ASP A 11 23.20 19.67 -37.67
N LEU A 12 24.34 19.00 -37.86
CA LEU A 12 24.63 17.70 -37.26
C LEU A 12 24.70 17.77 -35.73
N VAL A 13 25.31 18.80 -35.15
CA VAL A 13 25.37 18.99 -33.70
C VAL A 13 23.98 19.25 -33.12
N GLU A 14 23.16 20.05 -33.79
CA GLU A 14 21.78 20.32 -33.37
C GLU A 14 20.93 19.04 -33.44
N LEU A 15 21.08 18.23 -34.49
CA LEU A 15 20.38 16.95 -34.63
C LEU A 15 20.79 15.98 -33.52
N VAL A 16 22.10 15.83 -33.25
CA VAL A 16 22.60 14.98 -32.16
C VAL A 16 22.05 15.45 -30.82
N ARG A 17 22.03 16.76 -30.57
CA ARG A 17 21.47 17.32 -29.34
C ARG A 17 19.97 17.02 -29.20
N ALA A 18 19.21 17.13 -30.28
CA ALA A 18 17.79 16.80 -30.29
C ALA A 18 17.55 15.31 -29.98
N LEU A 19 18.34 14.41 -30.58
CA LEU A 19 18.26 12.97 -30.32
C LEU A 19 18.60 12.61 -28.87
N GLU A 20 19.64 13.22 -28.30
CA GLU A 20 20.01 12.99 -26.90
C GLU A 20 18.94 13.52 -25.92
N LEU A 21 18.31 14.66 -26.22
CA LEU A 21 17.18 15.19 -25.45
C LEU A 21 15.95 14.28 -25.53
N GLU A 22 15.63 13.77 -26.72
CA GLU A 22 14.55 12.81 -26.90
C GLU A 22 14.81 11.54 -26.09
N ARG A 23 16.03 11.00 -26.17
CA ARG A 23 16.44 9.82 -25.40
C ARG A 23 16.35 10.05 -23.90
N ALA A 24 16.82 11.19 -23.40
CA ALA A 24 16.71 11.56 -21.99
C ALA A 24 15.25 11.64 -21.54
N THR A 25 14.37 12.19 -22.39
CA THR A 25 12.93 12.26 -22.12
C THR A 25 12.30 10.87 -22.04
N GLN A 26 12.64 9.97 -22.97
CA GLN A 26 12.15 8.59 -22.97
C GLN A 26 12.60 7.83 -21.71
N LEU A 27 13.86 8.00 -21.30
CA LEU A 27 14.39 7.40 -20.06
C LEU A 27 13.69 7.94 -18.81
N ALA A 28 13.48 9.26 -18.73
CA ALA A 28 12.76 9.88 -17.62
C ALA A 28 11.31 9.38 -17.54
N GLN A 29 10.62 9.23 -18.68
CA GLN A 29 9.28 8.66 -18.74
C GLN A 29 9.26 7.18 -18.31
N ALA A 30 10.22 6.38 -18.77
CA ALA A 30 10.33 4.98 -18.37
C ALA A 30 10.58 4.84 -16.85
N ALA A 31 11.50 5.63 -16.30
CA ALA A 31 11.77 5.67 -14.86
C ALA A 31 10.53 6.08 -14.05
N ARG A 32 9.79 7.11 -14.51
CA ARG A 32 8.55 7.55 -13.87
C ARG A 32 7.48 6.45 -13.88
N ARG A 33 7.28 5.76 -15.01
CA ARG A 33 6.34 4.63 -15.09
C ARG A 33 6.75 3.49 -14.16
N GLY A 34 8.03 3.13 -14.13
CA GLY A 34 8.56 2.11 -13.21
C GLY A 34 8.32 2.46 -11.75
N ALA A 35 8.60 3.70 -11.35
CA ALA A 35 8.36 4.18 -9.98
C ALA A 35 6.86 4.16 -9.61
N GLN A 36 5.98 4.57 -10.54
CA GLN A 36 4.53 4.52 -10.32
C GLN A 36 4.02 3.08 -10.15
N GLN A 37 4.53 2.15 -10.96
CA GLN A 37 4.14 0.75 -10.88
C GLN A 37 4.62 0.11 -9.57
N SER A 38 5.89 0.29 -9.19
CA SER A 38 6.42 -0.21 -7.92
C SER A 38 5.63 0.35 -6.73
N HIS A 39 5.36 1.66 -6.70
CA HIS A 39 4.55 2.26 -5.63
C HIS A 39 3.13 1.69 -5.58
N PHE A 40 2.52 1.38 -6.73
CA PHE A 40 1.21 0.73 -6.79
C PHE A 40 1.27 -0.71 -6.26
N GLU A 41 2.27 -1.49 -6.64
CA GLU A 41 2.47 -2.87 -6.18
C GLU A 41 2.69 -2.92 -4.66
N ASP A 42 3.57 -2.06 -4.12
CA ASP A 42 3.84 -1.96 -2.67
C ASP A 42 2.57 -1.59 -1.88
N ARG A 43 1.78 -0.66 -2.45
CA ARG A 43 0.48 -0.28 -1.89
C ARG A 43 -0.49 -1.45 -1.85
N GLN A 44 -0.59 -2.23 -2.94
CA GLN A 44 -1.46 -3.42 -3.00
C GLN A 44 -1.04 -4.47 -1.98
N GLN A 45 0.26 -4.75 -1.89
CA GLN A 45 0.81 -5.70 -0.92
C GLN A 45 0.50 -5.27 0.52
N THR A 46 0.67 -3.99 0.83
CA THR A 46 0.37 -3.44 2.16
C THR A 46 -1.12 -3.55 2.50
N VAL A 47 -2.01 -3.21 1.57
CA VAL A 47 -3.46 -3.35 1.76
C VAL A 47 -3.85 -4.81 1.98
N HIS A 48 -3.22 -5.73 1.24
CA HIS A 48 -3.45 -7.16 1.39
C HIS A 48 -3.02 -7.64 2.78
N ALA A 49 -1.79 -7.33 3.21
CA ALA A 49 -1.28 -7.69 4.53
C ALA A 49 -2.15 -7.16 5.67
N LEU A 50 -2.58 -5.89 5.59
CA LEU A 50 -3.51 -5.30 6.57
C LEU A 50 -4.87 -6.03 6.57
N THR A 51 -5.35 -6.48 5.40
CA THR A 51 -6.60 -7.24 5.30
C THR A 51 -6.50 -8.57 6.03
N LEU A 52 -5.41 -9.31 5.83
CA LEU A 52 -5.17 -10.57 6.53
C LEU A 52 -5.11 -10.36 8.05
N ALA A 53 -4.33 -9.36 8.52
CA ALA A 53 -4.22 -9.05 9.94
C ALA A 53 -5.58 -8.72 10.59
N ILE A 54 -6.44 -7.95 9.90
CA ILE A 54 -7.79 -7.64 10.38
C ILE A 54 -8.65 -8.90 10.49
N VAL A 55 -8.59 -9.77 9.48
CA VAL A 55 -9.36 -11.03 9.48
C VAL A 55 -8.90 -11.94 10.61
N ASP A 56 -7.59 -12.07 10.82
CA ASP A 56 -7.03 -12.91 11.86
C ASP A 56 -7.36 -12.39 13.26
N ALA A 57 -7.25 -11.08 13.50
CA ALA A 57 -7.66 -10.46 14.76
C ALA A 57 -9.15 -10.69 15.06
N LYS A 58 -10.02 -10.56 14.04
CA LYS A 58 -11.45 -10.86 14.19
C LYS A 58 -11.72 -12.33 14.49
N LYS A 59 -10.99 -13.25 13.85
CA LYS A 59 -11.09 -14.70 14.13
C LYS A 59 -10.65 -15.01 15.56
N GLN A 60 -9.55 -14.43 16.04
CA GLN A 60 -9.09 -14.62 17.41
C GLN A 60 -10.12 -14.12 18.43
N ARG A 61 -10.67 -12.92 18.21
CA ARG A 61 -11.77 -12.39 19.01
C ARG A 61 -12.97 -13.34 19.04
N ALA A 62 -13.41 -13.84 17.89
CA ALA A 62 -14.53 -14.78 17.81
C ALA A 62 -14.27 -16.07 18.60
N LYS A 63 -13.08 -16.67 18.44
CA LYS A 63 -12.68 -17.87 19.18
C LYS A 63 -12.74 -17.69 20.70
N LEU A 64 -12.40 -16.51 21.21
CA LEU A 64 -12.51 -16.23 22.64
C LEU A 64 -13.96 -16.26 23.12
N PHE A 65 -14.89 -15.74 22.33
CA PHE A 65 -16.32 -15.83 22.65
C PHE A 65 -16.87 -17.25 22.47
N ASP A 66 -16.41 -18.00 21.47
CA ASP A 66 -16.78 -19.42 21.32
C ASP A 66 -16.38 -20.24 22.56
N VAL A 67 -15.21 -19.95 23.15
CA VAL A 67 -14.75 -20.58 24.41
C VAL A 67 -15.64 -20.18 25.59
N VAL A 68 -16.05 -18.91 25.66
CA VAL A 68 -16.99 -18.46 26.70
C VAL A 68 -18.34 -19.16 26.57
N ASP A 69 -18.85 -19.31 25.35
CA ASP A 69 -20.14 -19.95 25.09
C ASP A 69 -20.11 -21.46 25.38
N ALA A 70 -18.92 -22.08 25.43
CA ALA A 70 -18.74 -23.47 25.85
C ALA A 70 -18.74 -23.68 27.38
N LEU A 71 -18.71 -22.61 28.19
CA LEU A 71 -18.74 -22.71 29.65
C LEU A 71 -20.16 -23.03 30.18
N PRO A 72 -20.28 -23.57 31.41
CA PRO A 72 -21.57 -23.70 32.08
C PRO A 72 -22.31 -22.36 32.19
N GLN A 73 -23.64 -22.34 32.01
CA GLN A 73 -24.44 -21.10 32.01
C GLN A 73 -24.25 -20.23 33.25
N SER A 74 -24.00 -20.83 34.42
CA SER A 74 -23.73 -20.13 35.68
C SER A 74 -22.47 -19.25 35.62
N GLU A 75 -21.52 -19.59 34.76
CA GLU A 75 -20.23 -18.90 34.62
C GLU A 75 -20.17 -18.03 33.36
N GLN A 76 -21.00 -18.30 32.35
CA GLN A 76 -21.02 -17.59 31.08
C GLN A 76 -21.19 -16.08 31.23
N VAL A 77 -22.11 -15.61 32.08
CA VAL A 77 -22.38 -14.18 32.23
C VAL A 77 -21.13 -13.44 32.73
N HIS A 78 -20.45 -13.99 33.73
CA HIS A 78 -19.25 -13.40 34.29
C HIS A 78 -18.06 -13.48 33.31
N ALA A 79 -17.83 -14.66 32.73
CA ALA A 79 -16.76 -14.87 31.76
C ALA A 79 -16.93 -13.97 30.53
N ARG A 80 -18.17 -13.82 30.02
CA ARG A 80 -18.47 -12.96 28.88
C ARG A 80 -18.18 -11.50 29.15
N HIS A 81 -18.52 -11.00 30.34
CA HIS A 81 -18.22 -9.62 30.71
C HIS A 81 -16.70 -9.38 30.79
N THR A 82 -15.96 -10.30 31.41
CA THR A 82 -14.50 -10.21 31.53
C THR A 82 -13.82 -10.27 30.16
N VAL A 83 -14.22 -11.24 29.31
CA VAL A 83 -13.67 -11.42 27.97
C VAL A 83 -14.03 -10.24 27.05
N ASP A 84 -15.24 -9.67 27.15
CA ASP A 84 -15.60 -8.47 26.38
C ASP A 84 -14.71 -7.27 26.74
N GLY A 85 -14.43 -7.06 28.03
CA GLY A 85 -13.51 -6.01 28.48
C GLY A 85 -12.10 -6.19 27.91
N ILE A 86 -11.56 -7.41 27.95
CA ILE A 86 -10.26 -7.73 27.37
C ILE A 86 -10.29 -7.55 25.85
N CYS A 87 -11.38 -7.95 25.18
CA CYS A 87 -11.47 -7.86 23.73
C CYS A 87 -11.54 -6.43 23.22
N ARG A 88 -12.21 -5.54 23.95
CA ARG A 88 -12.25 -4.11 23.61
C ARG A 88 -10.84 -3.51 23.63
N LEU A 89 -10.06 -3.81 24.68
CA LEU A 89 -8.71 -3.28 24.86
C LEU A 89 -7.71 -3.87 23.86
N LEU A 90 -7.75 -5.18 23.62
CA LEU A 90 -6.72 -5.86 22.83
C LEU A 90 -7.04 -5.96 21.34
N PHE A 91 -8.31 -6.17 20.98
CA PHE A 91 -8.70 -6.42 19.59
C PHE A 91 -9.41 -5.23 18.96
N ASP A 92 -10.37 -4.60 19.63
CA ASP A 92 -11.22 -3.60 18.96
C ASP A 92 -10.42 -2.33 18.59
N GLU A 93 -9.53 -1.85 19.46
CA GLU A 93 -8.60 -0.75 19.14
C GLU A 93 -7.64 -1.11 18.00
N GLN A 94 -7.05 -2.31 18.06
CA GLN A 94 -6.11 -2.77 17.05
C GLN A 94 -6.78 -2.93 15.68
N ILE A 95 -7.97 -3.57 15.64
CA ILE A 95 -8.78 -3.73 14.43
C ILE A 95 -9.16 -2.35 13.87
N ALA A 96 -9.60 -1.41 14.71
CA ALA A 96 -9.96 -0.05 14.29
C ALA A 96 -8.76 0.69 13.69
N SER A 97 -7.58 0.57 14.29
CA SER A 97 -6.32 1.15 13.79
C SER A 97 -5.94 0.56 12.43
N LEU A 98 -5.95 -0.78 12.31
CA LEU A 98 -5.63 -1.48 11.06
C LEU A 98 -6.61 -1.12 9.94
N VAL A 99 -7.92 -1.02 10.24
CA VAL A 99 -8.95 -0.61 9.29
C VAL A 99 -8.72 0.84 8.83
N THR A 100 -8.39 1.74 9.75
CA THR A 100 -8.11 3.14 9.44
C THR A 100 -6.88 3.26 8.53
N ARG A 101 -5.79 2.57 8.88
CA ARG A 101 -4.57 2.53 8.07
C ARG A 101 -4.84 1.95 6.69
N LYS A 102 -5.59 0.85 6.60
CA LYS A 102 -6.01 0.27 5.32
C LYS A 102 -6.80 1.25 4.47
N ARG A 103 -7.74 2.01 5.06
CA ARG A 103 -8.55 3.02 4.34
C ARG A 103 -7.72 4.19 3.84
N GLN A 104 -6.76 4.67 4.63
CA GLN A 104 -5.83 5.72 4.23
C GLN A 104 -4.99 5.27 3.04
N ILE A 105 -4.45 4.05 3.11
CA ILE A 105 -3.63 3.49 2.05
C ILE A 105 -4.50 3.10 0.84
N SER A 106 -5.77 2.76 0.97
CA SER A 106 -6.60 2.36 -0.19
C SER A 106 -7.19 3.54 -0.97
N ARG A 107 -7.26 4.74 -0.40
CA ARG A 107 -7.82 5.93 -1.08
C ARG A 107 -6.72 6.68 -1.82
N PRO A 108 -6.78 6.86 -3.15
CA PRO A 108 -5.85 7.76 -3.83
C PRO A 108 -6.05 9.16 -3.25
N SER A 109 -4.98 9.75 -2.72
CA SER A 109 -4.93 11.20 -2.50
C SER A 109 -5.26 11.85 -3.83
N ARG A 110 -6.40 12.56 -3.87
CA ARG A 110 -6.83 13.35 -5.03
C ARG A 110 -5.82 14.45 -5.32
#